data_AF-A0AAV8XCU7-F1
#
_entry.id   AF-A0AAV8XCU7-F1
#
_cell.length_a   1.000
_cell.length_b   1.000
_cell.length_c   1.000
_cell.angle_alpha   90.00
_cell.angle_beta   90.00
_cell.angle_gamma   90.00
#
_symmetry.space_group_name_H-M   'P 1'
#
loop_
_entity.id
_entity.type
_entity.pdbx_description
1 polymer ?
#
loop_
_entity_poly.entity_id
_entity_poly.type
_entity_poly.pdbx_seq_one_letter_code
_entity_poly.pdbx_strand_id
1 'polypeptide(L)'
;MENTHYGAPVYKMATVNTMKDCFTCITCRVLFKDAEFQRLHYKTDWHRYNLKRKVAELPPVTSEEFQRRVQNQRKVDEDLKQDKSVHCSACRKTFGNQNA
;
A
#
# COMPACT_ATOMS: atom_id res chain seq x y z
N MET A 1 66.62 22.20 -20.63
CA MET A 1 66.35 22.60 -19.24
C MET A 1 64.90 22.98 -19.18
N GLU A 2 64.18 22.22 -18.37
CA GLU A 2 62.75 21.99 -18.42
C GLU A 2 61.91 23.10 -17.76
N ASN A 3 60.65 23.17 -18.21
CA ASN A 3 59.44 23.55 -17.45
C ASN A 3 59.18 25.02 -17.11
N THR A 4 58.25 25.62 -17.85
CA THR A 4 57.33 26.66 -17.32
C THR A 4 55.91 26.10 -17.31
N HIS A 5 55.52 25.62 -16.15
CA HIS A 5 54.23 25.00 -15.85
C HIS A 5 53.17 26.11 -15.72
N TYR A 6 52.36 26.32 -16.76
CA TYR A 6 51.14 27.12 -16.67
C TYR A 6 50.14 26.38 -15.78
N GLY A 7 50.05 26.79 -14.51
CA GLY A 7 49.08 26.27 -13.55
C GLY A 7 47.69 26.84 -13.82
N ALA A 8 46.82 26.05 -14.43
CA ALA A 8 45.38 26.34 -14.46
C ALA A 8 44.76 26.02 -13.08
N PRO A 9 43.90 26.90 -12.53
CA PRO A 9 43.18 26.59 -11.30
C PRO A 9 42.12 25.52 -11.60
N VAL A 10 42.36 24.29 -11.14
CA VAL A 10 41.34 23.23 -11.11
C VAL A 10 40.28 23.60 -10.07
N TYR A 11 39.29 24.39 -10.50
CA TYR A 11 38.03 24.47 -9.80
C TYR A 11 37.39 23.08 -9.90
N LYS A 12 37.49 22.30 -8.82
CA LYS A 12 36.76 21.03 -8.69
C LYS A 12 35.27 21.36 -8.70
N MET A 13 34.62 21.15 -9.84
CA MET A 13 33.16 21.23 -9.92
C MET A 13 32.61 20.12 -9.02
N ALA A 14 31.94 20.49 -7.95
CA ALA A 14 31.23 19.56 -7.10
C ALA A 14 30.14 18.89 -7.94
N THR A 15 30.37 17.63 -8.34
CA THR A 15 29.29 16.74 -8.76
C THR A 15 28.45 16.45 -7.54
N VAL A 16 27.44 17.28 -7.28
CA VAL A 16 26.36 16.95 -6.37
C VAL A 16 25.60 15.81 -7.05
N ASN A 17 25.99 14.58 -6.76
CA ASN A 17 25.24 13.40 -7.16
C ASN A 17 24.00 13.36 -6.27
N THR A 18 23.00 14.16 -6.63
CA THR A 18 21.68 14.14 -6.00
C THR A 18 21.01 12.85 -6.46
N MET A 19 21.41 11.72 -5.87
CA MET A 19 20.64 10.49 -5.93
C MET A 19 19.30 10.80 -5.26
N LYS A 20 18.30 11.07 -6.08
CA LYS A 20 16.93 11.30 -5.64
C LYS A 20 16.51 10.00 -4.93
N ASP A 21 16.40 10.03 -3.61
CA ASP A 21 16.03 8.85 -2.83
C ASP A 21 14.72 8.27 -3.39
N CYS A 22 14.79 7.12 -4.04
CA CYS A 22 13.63 6.42 -4.57
C CYS A 22 12.94 5.69 -3.42
N PHE A 23 11.84 6.24 -2.92
CA PHE A 23 11.06 5.65 -1.84
C PHE A 23 10.22 4.49 -2.39
N THR A 24 10.57 3.25 -2.06
CA THR A 24 9.91 2.07 -2.62
C THR A 24 9.48 1.07 -1.55
N CYS A 25 8.47 0.25 -1.85
CA CYS A 25 8.17 -0.94 -1.06
C CYS A 25 8.41 -2.18 -1.91
N ILE A 26 9.43 -2.97 -1.58
CA ILE A 26 9.78 -4.20 -2.32
C ILE A 26 8.66 -5.23 -2.22
N THR A 27 8.07 -5.39 -1.03
CA THR A 27 6.97 -6.34 -0.78
C THR A 27 5.75 -6.04 -1.66
N CYS A 28 5.47 -4.77 -1.93
CA CYS A 28 4.29 -4.35 -2.68
C CYS A 28 4.60 -3.91 -4.12
N ARG A 29 5.88 -3.86 -4.51
CA ARG A 29 6.38 -3.45 -5.82
C ARG A 29 5.87 -2.08 -6.28
N VAL A 30 5.92 -1.10 -5.39
CA VAL A 30 5.48 0.28 -5.67
C VAL A 30 6.54 1.32 -5.32
N LEU A 31 6.51 2.42 -6.06
CA LEU A 31 7.32 3.62 -5.90
C LEU A 31 6.45 4.75 -5.33
N PHE A 32 7.03 5.54 -4.44
CA PHE A 32 6.42 6.70 -3.81
C PHE A 32 7.18 7.97 -4.18
N LYS A 33 6.48 9.09 -4.13
CA LYS A 33 7.05 10.42 -4.40
C LYS A 33 7.98 10.92 -3.28
N ASP A 34 7.73 10.50 -2.05
CA ASP A 34 8.47 10.92 -0.87
C ASP A 34 8.41 9.84 0.25
N ALA A 35 9.19 10.05 1.31
CA ALA A 35 9.28 9.17 2.46
C ALA A 35 7.99 9.10 3.29
N GLU A 36 7.17 10.16 3.30
CA GLU A 36 5.93 10.21 4.06
C GLU A 36 4.90 9.23 3.48
N PHE A 37 4.75 9.21 2.16
CA PHE A 37 3.87 8.25 1.49
C PHE A 37 4.31 6.80 1.71
N GLN A 38 5.62 6.53 1.75
CA GLN A 38 6.14 5.20 2.09
C GLN A 38 5.79 4.81 3.53
N ARG A 39 5.94 5.73 4.50
CA ARG A 39 5.55 5.49 5.91
C ARG A 39 4.05 5.27 6.06
N LEU A 40 3.24 6.05 5.34
CA LEU A 40 1.78 5.88 5.34
C LEU A 40 1.40 4.52 4.76
N HIS A 41 2.02 4.12 3.64
CA HIS A 41 1.80 2.82 3.02
C HIS A 41 2.03 1.66 3.99
N TYR A 42 3.10 1.67 4.78
CA TYR A 42 3.37 0.60 5.77
C TYR A 42 2.25 0.42 6.81
N LYS A 43 1.42 1.45 7.04
CA LYS A 43 0.27 1.40 7.95
C LYS A 43 -1.03 0.95 7.29
N THR A 44 -1.04 0.72 5.98
CA THR A 44 -2.24 0.31 5.24
C THR A 44 -2.48 -1.19 5.33
N ASP A 45 -3.74 -1.59 5.17
CA ASP A 45 -4.11 -3.01 5.14
C ASP A 45 -3.62 -3.70 3.86
N TRP A 46 -3.48 -2.96 2.77
CA TRP A 46 -2.88 -3.48 1.54
C TRP A 46 -1.42 -3.94 1.77
N HIS A 47 -0.62 -3.15 2.49
CA HIS A 47 0.74 -3.56 2.86
C HIS A 47 0.75 -4.82 3.73
N ARG A 48 -0.06 -4.83 4.80
CA ARG A 48 -0.18 -5.99 5.71
C ARG A 48 -0.63 -7.25 4.96
N TYR A 49 -1.55 -7.10 4.02
CA TYR A 49 -2.05 -8.20 3.19
C TYR A 49 -0.93 -8.78 2.31
N ASN A 50 -0.19 -7.93 1.60
CA ASN A 50 0.94 -8.37 0.78
C ASN A 50 2.08 -8.95 1.62
N LEU A 51 2.30 -8.45 2.84
CA LEU A 51 3.26 -9.03 3.77
C LEU A 51 2.88 -10.47 4.17
N LYS A 52 1.61 -10.72 4.50
CA LYS A 52 1.11 -12.08 4.77
C LYS A 52 1.27 -13.00 3.57
N ARG A 53 0.99 -12.50 2.35
CA ARG A 53 1.21 -13.26 1.11
C ARG A 53 2.68 -13.62 0.91
N LYS A 54 3.59 -12.67 1.15
CA LYS A 54 5.03 -12.91 1.07
C LYS A 54 5.49 -14.00 2.05
N VAL A 55 4.98 -14.00 3.29
CA VAL A 55 5.27 -15.05 4.28
C VAL A 55 4.76 -16.42 3.81
N ALA A 56 3.63 -16.44 3.12
CA ALA A 56 3.08 -17.66 2.49
C ALA A 56 3.70 -17.96 1.10
N GLU A 57 4.80 -17.30 0.73
CA GLU A 57 5.48 -17.47 -0.58
C GLU A 57 4.60 -17.19 -1.80
N LEU A 58 3.52 -16.42 -1.61
CA LEU A 58 2.59 -16.03 -2.67
C LEU A 58 2.99 -14.68 -3.29
N PRO A 59 2.73 -14.48 -4.59
CA PRO A 59 3.01 -13.21 -5.25
C PRO A 59 2.17 -12.07 -4.65
N PRO A 60 2.70 -10.84 -4.59
CA PRO A 60 1.95 -9.69 -4.11
C PRO A 60 0.80 -9.34 -5.05
N VAL A 61 -0.22 -8.71 -4.48
CA VAL A 61 -1.41 -8.25 -5.17
C VAL A 61 -1.32 -6.74 -5.38
N THR A 62 -1.72 -6.26 -6.57
CA THR A 62 -1.71 -4.84 -6.90
C THR A 62 -2.74 -4.07 -6.07
N SER A 63 -2.67 -2.74 -6.09
CA SER A 63 -3.57 -1.90 -5.30
C SER A 63 -5.03 -2.03 -5.77
N GLU A 64 -5.20 -2.12 -7.10
CA GLU A 64 -6.50 -2.20 -7.78
C GLU A 64 -7.17 -3.52 -7.48
N GLU A 65 -6.42 -4.62 -7.53
CA GLU A 65 -6.93 -5.95 -7.22
C GLU A 65 -7.29 -6.08 -5.74
N PHE A 66 -6.48 -5.51 -4.85
CA PHE A 66 -6.82 -5.46 -3.43
C PHE A 66 -8.12 -4.68 -3.20
N GLN A 67 -8.27 -3.51 -3.81
CA GLN A 67 -9.49 -2.71 -3.72
C GLN A 67 -10.70 -3.48 -4.25
N ARG A 68 -10.58 -4.18 -5.38
CA ARG A 68 -11.64 -5.03 -5.94
C ARG A 68 -12.08 -6.11 -4.95
N ARG A 69 -11.13 -6.78 -4.29
CA ARG A 69 -11.43 -7.79 -3.25
C ARG A 69 -12.15 -7.18 -2.05
N VAL A 70 -11.70 -6.02 -1.58
CA VAL A 70 -12.34 -5.31 -0.46
C VAL A 70 -13.77 -4.91 -0.82
N GLN A 71 -14.00 -4.42 -2.03
CA GLN A 71 -15.36 -4.10 -2.50
C GLN A 71 -16.25 -5.34 -2.58
N ASN A 72 -15.73 -6.45 -3.12
CA ASN A 72 -16.48 -7.70 -3.20
C ASN A 72 -16.83 -8.22 -1.80
N GLN A 73 -15.89 -8.19 -0.86
CA GLN A 73 -16.14 -8.60 0.52
C GLN A 73 -17.24 -7.75 1.17
N ARG A 74 -17.20 -6.43 0.99
CA ARG A 74 -18.24 -5.53 1.53
C ARG A 74 -19.62 -5.85 0.99
N LYS A 75 -19.74 -6.10 -0.32
CA LYS A 75 -21.02 -6.50 -0.93
C LYS A 75 -21.54 -7.81 -0.35
N VAL A 76 -20.66 -8.81 -0.22
CA VAL A 76 -21.02 -10.10 0.42
C VAL A 76 -21.48 -9.87 1.86
N ASP A 77 -20.78 -9.04 2.63
CA ASP A 77 -21.16 -8.73 4.02
C ASP A 77 -22.50 -7.97 4.12
N GLU A 78 -22.82 -7.13 3.14
CA GLU A 78 -24.10 -6.40 3.02
C GLU A 78 -25.24 -7.35 2.66
N ASP A 79 -25.06 -8.20 1.65
CA ASP A 79 -26.04 -9.21 1.23
C ASP A 79 -26.35 -10.19 2.38
N LEU A 80 -25.31 -10.64 3.11
CA LEU A 80 -25.47 -11.50 4.28
C LEU A 80 -26.21 -10.82 5.45
N LYS A 81 -26.14 -9.49 5.59
CA LYS A 81 -26.92 -8.76 6.61
C LYS A 81 -28.39 -8.67 6.23
N GLN A 82 -28.69 -8.55 4.94
CA GLN A 82 -30.07 -8.48 4.45
C GLN A 82 -30.78 -9.84 4.61
N ASP A 83 -30.11 -10.93 4.24
CA ASP A 83 -30.64 -12.30 4.33
C ASP A 83 -30.90 -12.75 5.79
N LYS A 84 -30.16 -12.20 6.75
CA LYS A 84 -30.31 -12.51 8.18
C LYS A 84 -31.32 -11.64 8.92
N SER A 85 -32.00 -10.72 8.23
CA SER A 85 -33.01 -9.86 8.85
C SER A 85 -34.33 -10.61 9.03
N VAL A 86 -34.75 -10.82 10.28
CA VAL A 86 -36.02 -11.50 10.60
C VAL A 86 -37.05 -10.47 11.03
N HIS A 87 -38.17 -10.41 10.30
CA HIS A 87 -39.31 -9.58 10.65
C HIS A 87 -40.32 -10.38 11.48
N CYS A 88 -40.68 -9.86 12.66
CA CYS A 88 -41.75 -10.46 13.47
C CYS A 88 -43.09 -9.80 13.12
N SER A 89 -44.03 -10.56 12.57
CA SER A 89 -45.37 -10.08 12.21
C SER A 89 -46.24 -9.69 13.42
N ALA A 90 -46.02 -10.31 14.58
CA ALA A 90 -46.79 -10.04 15.80
C ALA A 90 -46.42 -8.69 16.45
N CYS A 91 -45.13 -8.33 16.50
CA CYS A 91 -44.67 -7.09 17.12
C CYS A 91 -44.15 -6.04 16.12
N ARG A 92 -44.14 -6.36 14.82
CA ARG A 92 -43.67 -5.53 13.69
C ARG A 92 -42.23 -5.03 13.83
N LYS A 93 -41.37 -5.76 14.55
CA LYS A 93 -39.95 -5.44 14.71
C LYS A 93 -39.09 -6.27 13.75
N THR A 94 -37.99 -5.68 13.30
CA THR A 94 -36.95 -6.35 12.49
C THR A 94 -35.73 -6.60 13.37
N PHE A 95 -35.25 -7.85 13.40
CA PHE A 95 -34.13 -8.30 14.24
C PHE A 95 -32.94 -8.71 13.38
N GLY A 96 -31.72 -8.44 13.84
CA GLY A 96 -30.48 -8.66 13.08
C GLY A 96 -29.87 -10.06 13.19
N ASN A 97 -30.48 -10.98 13.95
CA ASN A 97 -30.10 -12.40 14.05
C ASN A 97 -31.12 -13.18 14.91
N GLN A 98 -31.44 -14.43 14.57
CA GLN A 98 -32.12 -15.40 15.44
C GLN A 98 -31.08 -16.19 16.26
N ASN A 99 -30.41 -15.55 17.23
CA ASN A 99 -29.71 -16.32 18.26
C ASN A 99 -30.59 -16.31 19.52
N ALA A 100 -31.27 -17.42 19.75
CA ALA A 100 -31.89 -17.77 21.03
C ALA A 100 -30.81 -18.18 22.04
#